data_AF-A0A3N5HRH1-F1
#
_entry.id   AF-A0A3N5HRH1-F1
#
_cell.length_a   1.000
_cell.length_b   1.000
_cell.length_c   1.000
_cell.angle_alpha   90.00
_cell.angle_beta   90.00
_cell.angle_gamma   90.00
#
_symmetry.space_group_name_H-M   'P 1'
#
loop_
_entity.id
_entity.type
_entity.pdbx_description
1 polymer ?
#
loop_
_entity_poly.entity_id
_entity_poly.type
_entity_poly.pdbx_seq_one_letter_code
_entity_poly.pdbx_strand_id
1 'polypeptide(L)'
;MIPEDLDLAALSRDLHRALGPGEPVGYLRGKAKMRDALVDLHGFSQLEAESVVDTLELQGYLHFLGDPRAPSEAESRWDFRTG
;
A
#
# COMPACT_ATOMS: atom_id res chain seq x y z
N MET A 1 -3.62 -1.06 16.58
CA MET A 1 -3.14 -2.46 16.59
C MET A 1 -3.83 -3.13 15.43
N ILE A 2 -3.09 -3.77 14.53
CA ILE A 2 -3.71 -4.44 13.38
C ILE A 2 -4.31 -5.77 13.87
N PRO A 3 -5.56 -6.12 13.51
CA PRO A 3 -6.13 -7.41 13.87
C PRO A 3 -5.27 -8.57 13.37
N GLU A 4 -5.07 -9.59 14.20
CA GLU A 4 -4.25 -10.77 13.85
C GLU A 4 -4.89 -11.61 12.72
N ASP A 5 -6.22 -11.55 12.58
CA ASP A 5 -7.00 -12.27 11.55
C ASP A 5 -7.21 -11.45 10.25
N LEU A 6 -6.46 -10.35 10.06
CA LEU A 6 -6.63 -9.50 8.89
C LEU A 6 -6.13 -10.21 7.61
N ASP A 7 -7.02 -10.39 6.64
CA ASP A 7 -6.65 -10.95 5.32
C ASP A 7 -5.90 -9.91 4.49
N LEU A 8 -4.56 -9.96 4.57
CA LEU A 8 -3.65 -9.09 3.83
C LEU A 8 -3.77 -9.24 2.31
N ALA A 9 -4.08 -10.44 1.82
CA ALA A 9 -4.27 -10.69 0.39
C ALA A 9 -5.55 -10.04 -0.13
N ALA A 10 -6.63 -10.07 0.65
CA ALA A 10 -7.85 -9.34 0.35
C ALA A 10 -7.60 -7.83 0.31
N LEU A 11 -6.90 -7.28 1.30
CA LEU A 11 -6.59 -5.84 1.34
C LEU A 11 -5.74 -5.37 0.16
N SER A 12 -4.71 -6.15 -0.22
CA SER A 12 -3.91 -5.85 -1.42
C SER A 12 -4.76 -5.75 -2.68
N ARG A 13 -5.73 -6.68 -2.85
CA ARG A 13 -6.67 -6.65 -3.98
C ARG A 13 -7.59 -5.44 -3.96
N ASP A 14 -8.12 -5.10 -2.80
CA ASP A 14 -9.04 -3.98 -2.66
C ASP A 14 -8.32 -2.64 -2.92
N LEU A 15 -7.09 -2.49 -2.42
CA LEU A 15 -6.22 -1.36 -2.75
C LEU A 15 -5.94 -1.26 -4.26
N HIS A 16 -5.56 -2.37 -4.89
CA HIS A 16 -5.27 -2.40 -6.32
C HIS A 16 -6.50 -1.98 -7.14
N ARG A 17 -7.69 -2.45 -6.75
CA ARG A 17 -8.96 -2.07 -7.40
C ARG A 17 -9.29 -0.60 -7.21
N ALA A 18 -9.06 -0.05 -6.02
CA ALA A 18 -9.46 1.31 -5.68
C ALA A 18 -8.56 2.39 -6.30
N LEU A 19 -7.24 2.14 -6.36
CA LEU A 19 -6.27 3.13 -6.86
C LEU A 19 -6.26 3.24 -8.39
N GLY A 20 -6.80 2.23 -9.07
CA GLY A 20 -6.88 2.22 -10.53
C GLY A 20 -5.54 1.93 -11.22
N PRO A 21 -5.54 1.82 -12.55
CA PRO A 21 -4.36 1.39 -13.30
C PRO A 21 -3.23 2.42 -13.24
N GLY A 22 -2.01 1.94 -12.97
CA GLY A 22 -0.79 2.76 -13.02
C GLY A 22 -0.53 3.61 -11.78
N GLU A 23 -1.44 3.58 -10.81
CA GLU A 23 -1.29 4.18 -9.48
C GLU A 23 -1.20 3.07 -8.43
N PRO A 24 -0.57 3.33 -7.28
CA PRO A 24 0.11 4.55 -6.90
C PRO A 24 1.49 4.70 -7.55
N VAL A 25 1.96 5.94 -7.68
CA VAL A 25 3.34 6.28 -8.04
C VAL A 25 4.09 6.94 -6.89
N GLY A 26 5.39 6.64 -6.87
CA GLY A 26 6.37 7.10 -5.91
C GLY A 26 6.24 6.52 -4.52
N TYR A 27 7.34 6.54 -3.76
CA TYR A 27 7.39 5.81 -2.49
C TYR A 27 6.47 6.44 -1.43
N LEU A 28 6.78 7.67 -1.00
CA LEU A 28 6.01 8.35 0.06
C LEU A 28 4.60 8.73 -0.41
N ARG A 29 4.47 9.23 -1.64
CA ARG A 29 3.16 9.56 -2.22
C ARG A 29 2.29 8.32 -2.37
N GLY A 30 2.88 7.20 -2.78
CA GLY A 30 2.15 5.95 -2.91
C GLY A 30 1.69 5.39 -1.58
N LYS A 31 2.55 5.41 -0.55
CA LYS A 31 2.15 5.07 0.82
C LYS A 31 0.99 5.93 1.32
N ALA A 32 1.05 7.25 1.10
CA ALA A 32 -0.02 8.16 1.49
C ALA A 32 -1.35 7.81 0.79
N LYS A 33 -1.33 7.59 -0.53
CA LYS A 33 -2.53 7.19 -1.28
C LYS A 33 -3.12 5.87 -0.80
N MET A 34 -2.28 4.86 -0.54
CA MET A 34 -2.72 3.56 -0.04
C MET A 34 -3.33 3.70 1.37
N ARG A 35 -2.71 4.50 2.23
CA ARG A 35 -3.25 4.80 3.56
C ARG A 35 -4.62 5.47 3.47
N ASP A 36 -4.75 6.51 2.65
CA ASP A 36 -6.01 7.23 2.49
C ASP A 36 -7.11 6.32 1.92
N ALA A 37 -6.77 5.46 0.95
CA ALA A 37 -7.71 4.46 0.42
C ALA A 37 -8.14 3.43 1.47
N LEU A 38 -7.24 2.98 2.35
CA LEU A 38 -7.58 2.06 3.44
C LEU A 38 -8.51 2.69 4.48
N VAL A 39 -8.33 3.99 4.77
CA VAL A 39 -9.24 4.76 5.62
C VAL A 39 -10.63 4.81 4.99
N ASP A 40 -10.70 5.15 3.69
CA ASP A 40 -11.98 5.31 2.98
C ASP A 40 -12.73 3.99 2.79
N LEU A 41 -12.03 2.89 2.49
CA LEU A 41 -12.64 1.58 2.17
C LEU A 41 -13.01 0.77 3.42
N HIS A 42 -12.18 0.82 4.46
CA HIS A 42 -12.30 -0.08 5.61
C HIS A 42 -12.56 0.66 6.93
N GLY A 43 -12.57 2.00 6.92
CA GLY A 43 -12.83 2.80 8.11
C GLY A 43 -11.71 2.76 9.15
N PHE A 44 -10.50 2.36 8.75
CA PHE A 44 -9.33 2.42 9.63
C PHE A 44 -9.04 3.85 10.05
N SER A 45 -8.45 4.03 11.23
CA SER A 45 -7.79 5.30 11.55
C SER A 45 -6.54 5.48 10.67
N GLN A 46 -6.07 6.72 10.53
CA GLN A 46 -4.85 7.03 9.77
C GLN A 46 -3.63 6.22 10.26
N LEU A 47 -3.48 6.06 11.58
CA LEU A 47 -2.38 5.30 12.17
C LEU A 47 -2.48 3.79 11.88
N GLU A 48 -3.69 3.23 11.91
CA GLU A 48 -3.92 1.83 11.57
C GLU A 48 -3.66 1.58 10.09
N ALA A 49 -4.17 2.44 9.21
CA ALA A 49 -3.95 2.34 7.78
C ALA A 49 -2.45 2.44 7.43
N GLU A 50 -1.70 3.33 8.09
CA GLU A 50 -0.25 3.42 7.92
C GLU A 50 0.45 2.12 8.33
N SER A 51 0.09 1.59 9.50
CA SER A 51 0.63 0.32 9.99
C SER A 51 0.32 -0.84 9.03
N VAL A 52 -0.88 -0.86 8.45
CA VAL A 52 -1.31 -1.87 7.48
C VAL A 52 -0.51 -1.76 6.18
N VAL A 53 -0.28 -0.56 5.66
CA VAL A 53 0.56 -0.36 4.46
C VAL A 53 1.98 -0.88 4.71
N ASP A 54 2.58 -0.53 5.85
CA ASP A 54 3.92 -1.02 6.21
C ASP A 54 3.95 -2.54 6.36
N THR A 55 2.89 -3.13 6.90
CA THR A 55 2.76 -4.59 7.05
C THR A 55 2.62 -5.27 5.70
N LEU A 56 1.79 -4.75 4.79
CA LEU A 56 1.63 -5.28 3.44
C LEU A 56 2.94 -5.21 2.65
N GLU A 57 3.70 -4.13 2.79
CA GLU A 57 5.04 -4.02 2.19
C GLU A 57 6.02 -5.03 2.80
N LEU A 58 6.09 -5.10 4.13
CA LEU A 58 6.98 -6.02 4.85
C LEU A 58 6.69 -7.49 4.53
N GLN A 59 5.42 -7.85 4.37
CA GLN A 59 4.97 -9.20 4.01
C GLN A 59 4.99 -9.46 2.49
N GLY A 60 5.38 -8.47 1.67
CA GLY A 60 5.57 -8.62 0.23
C GLY A 60 4.31 -8.56 -0.62
N TYR A 61 3.17 -8.15 -0.06
CA TYR A 61 1.94 -7.87 -0.80
C TYR A 61 2.01 -6.55 -1.58
N LEU A 62 2.80 -5.59 -1.10
CA LEU A 62 3.13 -4.37 -1.82
C LEU A 62 4.62 -4.34 -2.09
N HIS A 63 4.99 -4.08 -3.34
CA HIS A 63 6.40 -4.00 -3.72
C HIS A 63 6.66 -2.72 -4.52
N PHE A 64 7.48 -1.83 -3.96
CA PHE A 64 7.94 -0.66 -4.70
C PHE A 64 8.98 -1.09 -5.74
N LEU A 65 8.79 -0.70 -6.99
CA LEU A 65 9.62 -1.14 -8.11
C LEU A 65 10.88 -0.30 -8.34
N GLY A 66 11.07 0.78 -7.58
CA GLY A 66 12.27 1.62 -7.63
C GLY A 66 13.08 1.56 -6.34
N ASP A 67 14.11 2.40 -6.24
CA ASP A 67 14.83 2.66 -5.00
C ASP A 67 14.36 3.96 -4.31
N PRO A 68 13.76 3.91 -3.12
CA PRO A 68 13.36 5.11 -2.35
C PRO A 68 14.54 6.01 -1.97
N ARG A 69 15.77 5.50 -2.00
CA ARG A 69 17.01 6.24 -1.68
C ARG A 69 17.58 6.96 -2.89
N ALA A 70 17.12 6.62 -4.10
CA ALA A 70 17.51 7.25 -5.35
C ALA A 70 16.39 8.18 -5.86
N PRO A 71 16.57 9.51 -5.88
CA PRO A 71 15.51 10.45 -6.28
C PRO A 71 14.92 10.19 -7.67
N SER A 72 15.72 9.71 -8.62
CA SER A 72 15.26 9.37 -9.98
C SER A 72 14.31 8.17 -10.02
N GLU A 73 14.37 7.30 -9.02
CA GLU A 73 13.55 6.09 -8.93
C GLU A 73 12.45 6.22 -7.88
N ALA A 74 12.48 7.28 -7.07
CA ALA A 74 11.48 7.56 -6.03
C ALA A 74 10.08 7.86 -6.58
N GLU A 75 9.93 8.07 -7.90
CA GLU A 75 8.65 8.23 -8.63
C GLU A 75 8.20 6.93 -9.35
N SER A 76 8.85 5.80 -9.08
CA SER A 76 8.52 4.51 -9.67
C SER A 76 7.13 4.00 -9.24
N ARG A 77 6.67 2.93 -9.88
CA ARG A 77 5.38 2.30 -9.59
C ARG A 77 5.47 1.31 -8.43
N TRP A 78 4.30 0.92 -7.95
CA TRP A 78 4.12 -0.20 -7.05
C TRP A 78 3.55 -1.41 -7.78
N ASP A 79 3.95 -2.59 -7.32
CA ASP A 79 3.40 -3.89 -7.71
C ASP A 79 2.55 -4.44 -6.56
N PHE A 80 1.32 -4.83 -6.87
CA PHE A 80 0.35 -5.39 -5.92
C PHE A 80 0.32 -6.89 -6.11
N ARG A 81 0.81 -7.61 -5.10
CA ARG A 81 0.83 -9.07 -5.12
C ARG A 81 -0.33 -9.62 -4.32
N THR A 82 -0.87 -10.70 -4.83
CA THR A 82 -1.94 -11.47 -4.23
C THR A 82 -1.39 -12.89 -4.23
N GLY A 83 -0.95 -13.40 -3.07
CA GLY A 83 -0.29 -14.70 -2.96
C GLY A 83 -1.02 -15.83 -3.67
#